data_AF-A0A8S2WM90-F1
#
_entry.id   AF-A0A8S2WM90-F1
#
_cell.length_a   1.000
_cell.length_b   1.000
_cell.length_c   1.000
_cell.angle_alpha   90.00
_cell.angle_beta   90.00
_cell.angle_gamma   90.00
#
_symmetry.space_group_name_H-M   'P 1'
#
loop_
_entity.id
_entity.type
_entity.pdbx_description
1 polymer ?
#
loop_
_entity_poly.entity_id
_entity_poly.type
_entity_poly.pdbx_seq_one_letter_code
_entity_poly.pdbx_strand_id
1 'polypeptide(L)'
;YAHANSTTLSPASGAYIFRPLFPEALPVSVARRINCTKTDTVQKASIVFNEWASQEFSLYRNTSAIENEWIVGPIPVDDNIGKEIIIRYNTDINSEKKYYTDANGRQVLERIRDYRPTWHYVPDDPISSNYYPINSRIWIRDQDRQLTILT
;
A
#
# COMPACT_ATOMS: atom_id res chain seq x y z
N TYR A 1 -22.22 34.29 11.20
CA TYR A 1 -21.38 35.11 10.30
C TYR A 1 -20.31 34.24 9.69
N ALA A 2 -20.51 33.81 8.45
CA ALA A 2 -19.51 33.60 7.41
C ALA A 2 -20.23 32.93 6.23
N HIS A 3 -20.59 33.74 5.24
CA HIS A 3 -20.93 33.26 3.91
C HIS A 3 -19.67 32.59 3.31
N ALA A 4 -19.82 31.40 2.77
CA ALA A 4 -18.90 30.88 1.76
C ALA A 4 -19.69 30.71 0.46
N ASN A 5 -19.29 31.51 -0.51
CA ASN A 5 -19.81 31.57 -1.87
C ASN A 5 -19.56 30.22 -2.58
N SER A 6 -20.47 29.79 -3.44
CA SER A 6 -20.33 28.52 -4.16
C SER A 6 -19.26 28.62 -5.25
N THR A 7 -18.11 28.03 -5.00
CA THR A 7 -17.27 27.38 -6.01
C THR A 7 -16.82 26.07 -5.38
N THR A 8 -17.46 24.96 -5.76
CA THR A 8 -17.14 23.62 -5.26
C THR A 8 -15.79 23.16 -5.78
N LEU A 9 -14.72 23.73 -5.22
CA LEU A 9 -13.38 23.17 -5.34
C LEU A 9 -13.42 21.84 -4.59
N SER A 10 -13.41 20.78 -5.38
CA SER A 10 -13.25 19.42 -4.90
C SER A 10 -12.04 19.36 -3.96
N PRO A 11 -12.16 18.84 -2.72
CA PRO A 11 -11.10 18.94 -1.73
C PRO A 11 -9.82 18.24 -2.22
N ALA A 12 -8.68 18.90 -2.01
CA ALA A 12 -7.35 18.36 -2.31
C ALA A 12 -6.96 17.26 -1.31
N SER A 13 -5.97 16.44 -1.68
CA SER A 13 -5.38 15.46 -0.75
C SER A 13 -4.69 16.17 0.43
N GLY A 14 -4.66 15.53 1.60
CA GLY A 14 -4.07 16.10 2.81
C GLY A 14 -4.16 15.14 4.00
N ALA A 15 -4.05 15.68 5.22
CA ALA A 15 -3.95 14.87 6.45
C ALA A 15 -5.13 13.89 6.68
N TYR A 16 -6.30 14.17 6.09
CA TYR A 16 -7.52 13.37 6.29
C TYR A 16 -8.09 12.78 5.00
N ILE A 17 -7.85 13.43 3.87
CA ILE A 17 -8.42 13.06 2.58
C ILE A 17 -7.28 12.53 1.73
N PHE A 18 -7.38 11.27 1.31
CA PHE A 18 -6.51 10.72 0.27
C PHE A 18 -7.22 10.87 -1.07
N ARG A 19 -6.64 11.68 -1.97
CA ARG A 19 -7.19 11.91 -3.30
C ARG A 19 -6.09 11.90 -4.35
N PRO A 20 -5.78 10.74 -4.94
CA PRO A 20 -4.73 10.65 -5.94
C PRO A 20 -5.15 11.38 -7.22
N LEU A 21 -4.22 12.13 -7.82
CA LEU A 21 -4.44 12.84 -9.08
C LEU A 21 -4.60 11.87 -10.27
N PHE A 22 -3.95 10.72 -10.20
CA PHE A 22 -3.96 9.69 -11.24
C PHE A 22 -4.39 8.35 -10.65
N PRO A 23 -5.13 7.51 -11.41
CA PRO A 23 -5.55 6.20 -10.94
C PRO A 23 -4.37 5.22 -10.82
N GLU A 24 -3.32 5.41 -11.61
CA GLU A 24 -2.14 4.57 -11.61
C GLU A 24 -1.01 5.19 -10.77
N ALA A 25 -0.40 4.36 -9.93
CA ALA A 25 0.80 4.74 -9.19
C ALA A 25 2.02 4.66 -10.10
N LEU A 26 2.84 5.71 -10.09
CA LEU A 26 4.10 5.76 -10.82
C LEU A 26 5.21 5.06 -10.00
N PRO A 27 6.17 4.37 -10.67
CA PRO A 27 7.31 3.79 -9.97
C PRO A 27 8.18 4.89 -9.36
N VAL A 28 8.66 4.68 -8.13
CA VAL A 28 9.57 5.62 -7.43
C VAL A 28 10.90 5.84 -8.15
N SER A 29 11.30 4.87 -8.98
CA SER A 29 12.45 4.98 -9.87
C SER A 29 12.34 3.94 -10.99
N VAL A 30 12.83 4.29 -12.18
CA VAL A 30 12.95 3.36 -13.32
C VAL A 30 14.19 2.48 -13.16
N ALA A 31 15.25 3.02 -12.55
CA ALA A 31 16.47 2.29 -12.26
C ALA A 31 16.48 1.80 -10.81
N ARG A 32 17.18 0.70 -10.55
CA ARG A 32 17.42 0.22 -9.20
C ARG A 32 18.75 -0.51 -9.13
N ARG A 33 19.44 -0.37 -8.01
CA ARG A 33 20.62 -1.17 -7.69
C ARG A 33 20.19 -2.29 -6.75
N ILE A 34 20.55 -3.51 -7.08
CA ILE A 34 20.25 -4.68 -6.25
C ILE A 34 21.56 -5.27 -5.77
N ASN A 35 21.66 -5.54 -4.47
CA ASN A 35 22.76 -6.27 -3.87
C ASN A 35 22.21 -7.42 -3.03
N CYS A 36 22.70 -8.63 -3.27
CA CYS A 36 22.27 -9.82 -2.53
C CYS A 36 23.42 -10.34 -1.69
N THR A 37 23.15 -10.64 -0.43
CA THR A 37 24.11 -11.28 0.47
C THR A 37 23.50 -12.54 1.06
N LYS A 38 24.34 -13.55 1.25
CA LYS A 38 23.95 -14.83 1.85
C LYS A 38 24.98 -15.18 2.89
N THR A 39 24.52 -15.36 4.12
CA THR A 39 25.31 -15.90 5.23
C THR A 39 24.71 -17.25 5.63
N ASP A 40 25.30 -17.87 6.65
CA ASP A 40 24.74 -19.08 7.22
C ASP A 40 23.34 -18.83 7.82
N THR A 41 23.11 -17.68 8.46
CA THR A 41 21.89 -17.44 9.23
C THR A 41 20.83 -16.64 8.47
N VAL A 42 21.19 -15.87 7.44
CA VAL A 42 20.26 -14.99 6.73
C VAL A 42 20.63 -14.82 5.26
N GLN A 43 19.61 -14.70 4.42
CA GLN A 43 19.71 -14.26 3.02
C GLN A 43 19.07 -12.90 2.90
N LYS A 44 19.79 -11.93 2.34
CA LYS A 44 19.30 -10.55 2.17
C LYS A 44 19.34 -10.10 0.72
N ALA A 45 18.35 -9.33 0.32
CA ALA A 45 18.33 -8.59 -0.94
C ALA A 45 18.05 -7.11 -0.65
N SER A 46 19.08 -6.27 -0.83
CA SER A 46 18.99 -4.83 -0.69
C SER A 46 18.73 -4.19 -2.05
N ILE A 47 17.70 -3.37 -2.14
CA ILE A 47 17.27 -2.64 -3.33
C ILE A 47 17.33 -1.15 -3.02
N VAL A 48 18.19 -0.43 -3.74
CA VAL A 48 18.23 1.03 -3.70
C VAL A 48 17.56 1.55 -4.96
N PHE A 49 16.43 2.25 -4.81
CA PHE A 49 15.67 2.80 -5.93
C PHE A 49 16.26 4.15 -6.36
N ASN A 50 16.53 5.03 -5.39
CA ASN A 50 17.11 6.36 -5.58
C ASN A 50 17.67 6.85 -4.22
N GLU A 51 18.03 8.14 -4.12
CA GLU A 51 18.66 8.73 -2.93
C GLU A 51 17.76 8.79 -1.67
N TRP A 52 16.44 8.67 -1.82
CA TRP A 52 15.46 8.83 -0.73
C TRP A 52 14.60 7.57 -0.51
N ALA A 53 14.78 6.51 -1.29
CA ALA A 53 13.99 5.28 -1.19
C ALA A 53 14.84 4.02 -1.36
N SER A 54 14.79 3.14 -0.36
CA SER A 54 15.42 1.82 -0.39
C SER A 54 14.56 0.77 0.33
N GLN A 55 14.85 -0.50 0.05
CA GLN A 55 14.14 -1.64 0.61
C GLN A 55 15.11 -2.80 0.83
N GLU A 56 14.96 -3.55 1.92
CA GLU A 56 15.72 -4.77 2.20
C GLU A 56 14.76 -5.91 2.51
N PHE A 57 14.91 -7.01 1.76
CA PHE A 57 14.24 -8.28 2.07
C PHE A 57 15.21 -9.18 2.83
N SER A 58 14.80 -9.69 3.98
CA SER A 58 15.57 -10.64 4.80
C SER A 58 14.81 -11.96 4.96
N LEU A 59 15.47 -13.08 4.66
CA LEU A 59 14.99 -14.43 4.90
C LEU A 59 15.94 -15.13 5.88
N TYR A 60 15.49 -15.30 7.11
CA TYR A 60 16.25 -15.97 8.16
C TYR A 60 16.19 -17.49 8.02
N ARG A 61 17.23 -18.18 8.50
CA ARG A 61 17.27 -19.64 8.52
C ARG A 61 16.11 -20.17 9.37
N ASN A 62 15.41 -21.18 8.84
CA ASN A 62 14.29 -21.87 9.49
C ASN A 62 13.05 -20.98 9.76
N THR A 63 12.88 -19.86 9.06
CA THR A 63 11.62 -19.09 9.06
C THR A 63 10.86 -19.33 7.76
N SER A 64 9.54 -19.19 7.81
CA SER A 64 8.64 -19.24 6.65
C SER A 64 8.23 -17.85 6.15
N ALA A 65 8.63 -16.79 6.86
CA ALA A 65 8.31 -15.41 6.56
C ALA A 65 9.55 -14.68 6.02
N ILE A 66 9.28 -13.75 5.10
CA ILE A 66 10.26 -12.77 4.62
C ILE A 66 10.01 -11.48 5.40
N GLU A 67 11.05 -10.95 6.01
CA GLU A 67 11.02 -9.61 6.58
C GLU A 67 11.30 -8.59 5.46
N ASN A 68 10.51 -7.52 5.45
CA ASN A 68 10.64 -6.43 4.49
C ASN A 68 10.83 -5.11 5.24
N GLU A 69 12.05 -4.60 5.24
CA GLU A 69 12.39 -3.29 5.77
C GLU A 69 12.42 -2.28 4.61
N TRP A 70 11.90 -1.08 4.85
CA TRP A 70 11.90 -0.01 3.85
C TRP A 70 12.29 1.31 4.51
N ILE A 71 13.03 2.12 3.75
CA ILE A 71 13.40 3.47 4.13
C ILE A 71 12.86 4.39 3.05
N VAL A 72 12.05 5.37 3.45
CA VAL A 72 11.48 6.39 2.58
C VAL A 72 11.66 7.74 3.25
N GLY A 73 12.47 8.60 2.66
CA GLY A 73 12.60 9.99 3.08
C GLY A 73 14.02 10.56 2.95
N PRO A 74 14.14 11.90 2.89
CA PRO A 74 13.05 12.86 2.75
C PRO A 74 12.39 12.77 1.37
N ILE A 75 11.06 12.80 1.31
CA ILE A 75 10.33 12.73 0.03
C ILE A 75 10.54 14.05 -0.72
N PRO A 76 11.04 14.04 -1.97
CA PRO A 76 11.30 15.27 -2.70
C PRO A 76 9.99 15.97 -3.05
N VAL A 77 9.91 17.27 -2.73
CA VAL A 77 8.72 18.10 -2.97
C VAL A 77 9.05 19.43 -3.67
N ASP A 78 10.28 19.61 -4.13
CA ASP A 78 10.74 20.83 -4.81
C ASP A 78 10.01 21.09 -6.14
N ASP A 79 9.37 20.04 -6.69
CA ASP A 79 8.48 20.10 -7.85
C ASP A 79 7.07 20.63 -7.52
N ASN A 80 6.79 20.94 -6.25
CA ASN A 80 5.47 21.30 -5.72
C ASN A 80 4.39 20.22 -5.92
N ILE A 81 4.79 18.94 -6.04
CA ILE A 81 3.89 17.81 -6.18
C ILE A 81 3.96 16.96 -4.91
N GLY A 82 2.84 16.90 -4.17
CA GLY A 82 2.68 15.98 -3.05
C GLY A 82 2.69 14.52 -3.52
N LYS A 83 3.36 13.64 -2.76
CA LYS A 83 3.57 12.23 -3.13
C LYS A 83 3.13 11.32 -2.00
N GLU A 84 2.28 10.34 -2.31
CA GLU A 84 1.83 9.29 -1.40
C GLU A 84 2.49 7.97 -1.83
N ILE A 85 3.41 7.48 -1.01
CA ILE A 85 4.26 6.33 -1.36
C ILE A 85 3.60 5.04 -0.90
N ILE A 86 3.58 4.03 -1.78
CA ILE A 86 3.00 2.71 -1.49
C ILE A 86 3.99 1.60 -1.83
N ILE A 87 3.88 0.50 -1.11
CA ILE A 87 4.46 -0.79 -1.52
C ILE A 87 3.32 -1.62 -2.10
N ARG A 88 3.49 -2.09 -3.34
CA ARG A 88 2.48 -2.89 -4.05
C ARG A 88 3.04 -4.27 -4.37
N TYR A 89 2.42 -5.30 -3.82
CA TYR A 89 2.67 -6.69 -4.19
C TYR A 89 1.65 -7.13 -5.24
N ASN A 90 2.14 -7.62 -6.37
CA ASN A 90 1.31 -8.20 -7.42
C ASN A 90 1.55 -9.71 -7.44
N THR A 91 0.46 -10.48 -7.46
CA THR A 91 0.50 -11.96 -7.54
C THR A 91 -0.57 -12.43 -8.51
N ASP A 92 -0.50 -13.70 -8.88
CA ASP A 92 -1.49 -14.43 -9.66
C ASP A 92 -2.57 -15.09 -8.77
N ILE A 93 -2.65 -14.74 -7.47
CA ILE A 93 -3.73 -15.20 -6.58
C ILE A 93 -5.06 -14.61 -7.06
N ASN A 94 -5.98 -15.48 -7.48
CA ASN A 94 -7.32 -15.04 -7.87
C ASN A 94 -8.19 -14.82 -6.63
N SER A 95 -8.12 -13.61 -6.07
CA SER A 95 -8.85 -13.26 -4.85
C SER A 95 -10.32 -12.89 -5.08
N GLU A 96 -10.82 -12.92 -6.32
CA GLU A 96 -12.19 -12.51 -6.68
C GLU A 96 -12.56 -11.10 -6.15
N LYS A 97 -11.61 -10.15 -6.21
CA LYS A 97 -11.72 -8.79 -5.64
C LYS A 97 -11.84 -8.72 -4.11
N LYS A 98 -11.77 -9.85 -3.40
CA LYS A 98 -11.82 -9.93 -1.95
C LYS A 98 -10.43 -9.74 -1.36
N TYR A 99 -10.39 -9.08 -0.22
CA TYR A 99 -9.23 -8.95 0.65
C TYR A 99 -9.72 -8.79 2.09
N TYR A 100 -8.83 -9.00 3.05
CA TYR A 100 -9.22 -9.07 4.46
C TYR A 100 -8.30 -8.17 5.25
N THR A 101 -8.87 -7.31 6.09
CA THR A 101 -8.12 -6.40 6.96
C THR A 101 -8.53 -6.62 8.40
N ASP A 102 -7.63 -6.39 9.34
CA ASP A 102 -8.00 -6.35 10.74
C ASP A 102 -8.79 -5.08 11.11
N ALA A 103 -9.51 -5.16 12.23
CA ALA A 103 -10.13 -4.04 12.91
C ALA A 103 -9.47 -3.89 14.28
N ASN A 104 -8.61 -2.88 14.42
CA ASN A 104 -7.86 -2.57 15.64
C ASN A 104 -7.05 -3.78 16.17
N GLY A 105 -6.41 -4.56 15.28
CA GLY A 105 -5.59 -5.71 15.63
C GLY A 105 -6.37 -6.98 16.01
N ARG A 106 -7.70 -6.94 16.02
CA ARG A 106 -8.56 -8.02 16.56
C ARG A 106 -9.35 -8.74 15.48
N GLN A 107 -10.58 -8.30 15.25
CA GLN A 107 -11.50 -8.94 14.32
C GLN A 107 -11.00 -8.75 12.90
N VAL A 108 -11.36 -9.67 12.02
CA VAL A 108 -11.03 -9.62 10.60
C VAL A 108 -12.31 -9.30 9.84
N LEU A 109 -12.22 -8.34 8.92
CA LEU A 109 -13.32 -7.94 8.08
C LEU A 109 -12.99 -8.26 6.62
N GLU A 110 -13.92 -8.92 5.94
CA GLU A 110 -13.87 -9.08 4.49
C GLU A 110 -14.18 -7.74 3.82
N ARG A 111 -13.37 -7.38 2.82
CA ARG A 111 -13.50 -6.22 1.96
C ARG A 111 -13.63 -6.70 0.53
N ILE A 112 -14.54 -6.09 -0.22
CA ILE A 112 -14.72 -6.35 -1.66
C ILE A 112 -14.50 -5.02 -2.37
N ARG A 113 -13.61 -5.01 -3.37
CA ARG A 113 -13.35 -3.81 -4.17
C ARG A 113 -14.63 -3.27 -4.81
N ASP A 114 -14.86 -1.97 -4.70
CA ASP A 114 -15.99 -1.24 -5.27
C ASP A 114 -17.36 -1.70 -4.73
N TYR A 115 -17.41 -2.17 -3.48
CA TYR A 115 -18.63 -2.70 -2.87
C TYR A 115 -18.89 -2.15 -1.47
N ARG A 116 -20.17 -2.06 -1.11
CA ARG A 116 -20.65 -1.73 0.24
C ARG A 116 -21.77 -2.69 0.63
N PRO A 117 -21.75 -3.25 1.86
CA PRO A 117 -22.76 -4.23 2.28
C PRO A 117 -24.12 -3.63 2.61
N THR A 118 -24.19 -2.32 2.88
CA THR A 118 -25.38 -1.67 3.45
C THR A 118 -26.10 -0.73 2.48
N TRP A 119 -25.52 -0.40 1.32
CA TRP A 119 -26.18 0.41 0.29
C TRP A 119 -25.61 0.14 -1.11
N HIS A 120 -26.35 0.54 -2.14
CA HIS A 120 -25.88 0.49 -3.52
C HIS A 120 -24.78 1.54 -3.75
N TYR A 121 -23.53 1.09 -3.90
CA TYR A 121 -22.38 1.97 -4.11
C TYR A 121 -22.14 2.22 -5.60
N VAL A 122 -22.01 3.49 -5.97
CA VAL A 122 -21.55 3.92 -7.30
C VAL A 122 -20.12 4.44 -7.12
N PRO A 123 -19.10 3.81 -7.70
CA PRO A 123 -17.72 4.24 -7.54
C PRO A 123 -17.52 5.65 -8.12
N ASP A 124 -17.21 6.59 -7.24
CA ASP A 124 -16.87 7.99 -7.54
C ASP A 124 -15.35 8.22 -7.48
N ASP A 125 -14.70 7.66 -6.46
CA ASP A 125 -13.24 7.63 -6.32
C ASP A 125 -12.74 6.17 -6.22
N PRO A 126 -12.41 5.50 -7.35
CA PRO A 126 -12.17 4.06 -7.39
C PRO A 126 -10.89 3.61 -6.65
N ILE A 127 -10.00 4.53 -6.30
CA ILE A 127 -8.78 4.23 -5.55
C ILE A 127 -8.99 4.46 -4.05
N SER A 128 -9.26 5.71 -3.65
CA SER A 128 -9.33 6.10 -2.24
C SER A 128 -10.47 5.42 -1.50
N SER A 129 -11.62 5.18 -2.15
CA SER A 129 -12.77 4.50 -1.55
C SER A 129 -12.50 3.03 -1.17
N ASN A 130 -11.43 2.43 -1.70
CA ASN A 130 -11.04 1.05 -1.43
C ASN A 130 -9.89 0.93 -0.42
N TYR A 131 -9.40 2.04 0.14
CA TYR A 131 -8.46 2.03 1.26
C TYR A 131 -9.20 1.79 2.58
N TYR A 132 -8.65 0.89 3.39
CA TYR A 132 -9.11 0.59 4.74
C TYR A 132 -7.93 0.62 5.71
N PRO A 133 -8.15 0.99 6.99
CA PRO A 133 -7.09 0.93 7.98
C PRO A 133 -6.62 -0.51 8.17
N ILE A 134 -5.30 -0.67 8.28
CA ILE A 134 -4.62 -1.92 8.59
C ILE A 134 -3.73 -1.62 9.79
N ASN A 135 -4.05 -2.20 10.94
CA ASN A 135 -3.26 -1.98 12.15
C ASN A 135 -2.26 -3.11 12.39
N SER A 136 -2.50 -4.30 11.84
CA SER A 136 -1.61 -5.45 12.04
C SER A 136 -1.47 -6.34 10.82
N ARG A 137 -2.53 -6.54 10.02
CA ARG A 137 -2.49 -7.53 8.93
C ARG A 137 -3.50 -7.28 7.83
N ILE A 138 -3.07 -7.60 6.62
CA ILE A 138 -3.91 -7.71 5.43
C ILE A 138 -3.57 -9.00 4.68
N TRP A 139 -4.54 -9.61 4.02
CA TRP A 139 -4.26 -10.69 3.08
C TRP A 139 -5.23 -10.77 1.92
N ILE A 140 -4.77 -11.49 0.90
CA ILE A 140 -5.56 -12.03 -0.20
C ILE A 140 -5.37 -13.55 -0.25
N ARG A 141 -6.36 -14.27 -0.75
CA ARG A 141 -6.29 -15.72 -0.91
C ARG A 141 -7.13 -16.19 -2.09
N ASP A 142 -6.75 -17.33 -2.65
CA ASP A 142 -7.58 -18.16 -3.54
C ASP A 142 -7.92 -19.48 -2.81
N GLN A 143 -8.23 -20.54 -3.56
CA GLN A 143 -8.56 -21.86 -2.99
C GLN A 143 -7.35 -22.54 -2.34
N ASP A 144 -6.13 -22.27 -2.84
CA ASP A 144 -4.93 -23.04 -2.53
C ASP A 144 -3.86 -22.22 -1.80
N ARG A 145 -3.86 -20.89 -2.00
CA ARG A 145 -2.76 -20.00 -1.61
C ARG A 145 -3.28 -18.77 -0.89
N GLN A 146 -2.46 -18.27 0.03
CA GLN A 146 -2.70 -17.02 0.74
C GLN A 146 -1.40 -16.21 0.80
N LEU A 147 -1.50 -14.91 0.49
CA LEU A 147 -0.45 -13.94 0.75
C LEU A 147 -0.90 -13.04 1.89
N THR A 148 -0.20 -13.09 3.01
CA THR A 148 -0.45 -12.24 4.18
C THR A 148 0.70 -11.27 4.37
N ILE A 149 0.37 -10.00 4.56
CA ILE A 149 1.31 -8.94 4.96
C ILE A 149 0.99 -8.56 6.40
N LEU A 150 2.04 -8.52 7.22
CA LEU A 150 1.98 -8.03 8.60
C LEU A 150 2.66 -6.67 8.68
N THR A 151 2.14 -5.79 9.53
CA THR A 151 2.65 -4.42 9.77
C THR A 151 2.83 -4.14 11.24
#